data_AF-A0A2H6EAH7-F1
#
_entry.id   AF-A0A2H6EAH7-F1
#
_cell.length_a   1.000
_cell.length_b   1.000
_cell.length_c   1.000
_cell.angle_alpha   90.00
_cell.angle_beta   90.00
_cell.angle_gamma   90.00
#
_symmetry.space_group_name_H-M   'P 1'
#
loop_
_entity.id
_entity.type
_entity.pdbx_description
1 polymer ?
#
loop_
_entity_poly.entity_id
_entity_poly.type
_entity_poly.pdbx_seq_one_letter_code
_entity_poly.pdbx_strand_id
1 'polypeptide(L)' 'MKKKSHRLTIDELEEFLKHDLANYKIPQKIFYEKELPRSELGKVLRSKLIDKYSLD' A
#
# COMPACT_ATOMS: atom_id res chain seq x y z
N MET A 1 4.69 15.75 -24.87
CA MET A 1 4.41 16.38 -23.55
C MET A 1 5.01 15.47 -22.47
N LYS A 2 5.95 15.96 -21.64
CA LYS A 2 6.54 15.13 -20.58
C LYS A 2 5.48 14.83 -19.52
N LYS A 3 5.16 13.56 -19.28
CA LYS A 3 4.37 13.12 -18.11
C LYS A 3 5.11 13.67 -16.88
N LYS A 4 4.47 14.56 -16.11
CA LYS A 4 5.00 14.95 -14.80
C LYS A 4 5.09 13.67 -13.96
N SER A 5 6.25 13.41 -13.37
CA SER A 5 6.45 12.30 -12.45
C SER A 5 5.67 12.59 -11.17
N HIS A 6 4.38 12.31 -11.18
CA HIS A 6 3.54 12.37 -9.98
C HIS A 6 3.85 11.17 -9.10
N ARG A 7 4.16 11.42 -7.83
CA ARG A 7 4.23 10.36 -6.81
C ARG A 7 2.91 10.38 -6.06
N LEU A 8 2.25 9.22 -6.04
CA LEU A 8 1.06 9.00 -5.22
C LEU A 8 1.38 9.34 -3.76
N THR A 9 0.52 10.11 -3.10
CA THR A 9 0.61 10.40 -1.66
C THR A 9 -0.36 9.51 -0.87
N ILE A 10 -0.16 9.40 0.45
CA ILE A 10 -1.05 8.60 1.30
C ILE A 10 -2.41 9.29 1.39
N ASP A 11 -2.43 10.61 1.54
CA ASP A 11 -3.66 11.41 1.61
C ASP A 11 -4.51 11.26 0.34
N GLU A 12 -3.87 11.26 -0.84
CA GLU A 12 -4.56 11.02 -2.12
C GLU A 12 -5.20 9.63 -2.15
N LEU A 13 -4.51 8.61 -1.62
CA LEU A 13 -5.03 7.25 -1.57
C LEU A 13 -6.14 7.10 -0.53
N GLU A 14 -6.03 7.74 0.64
CA GLU A 14 -7.09 7.74 1.64
C GLU A 14 -8.35 8.42 1.14
N GLU A 15 -8.22 9.57 0.46
CA GLU A 15 -9.35 10.28 -0.11
C GLU A 15 -10.03 9.44 -1.20
N PHE A 16 -9.25 8.75 -2.02
CA PHE A 16 -9.76 7.77 -2.97
C PHE A 16 -10.55 6.65 -2.28
N LEU A 17 -10.05 6.09 -1.17
CA LEU A 17 -10.73 5.03 -0.44
C LEU A 17 -12.05 5.51 0.22
N LYS A 18 -12.10 6.75 0.72
CA LYS A 18 -13.31 7.33 1.35
C LYS A 18 -14.49 7.46 0.39
N HIS A 19 -14.23 7.54 -0.92
CA HIS A 19 -15.29 7.63 -1.92
C HIS A 19 -16.14 6.35 -1.99
N ASP A 20 -15.50 5.18 -1.88
CA ASP A 20 -16.15 3.87 -2.10
C ASP A 20 -16.26 2.99 -0.83
N LEU A 21 -15.49 3.30 0.22
CA LEU A 21 -15.44 2.52 1.45
C LEU A 21 -15.99 3.29 2.64
N ALA A 22 -16.71 2.57 3.51
CA ALA A 22 -17.05 3.07 4.84
C ALA A 22 -15.77 3.32 5.66
N ASN A 23 -15.77 4.37 6.49
CA ASN A 23 -14.61 4.81 7.26
C ASN A 23 -13.87 3.70 8.02
N TYR A 24 -14.60 2.74 8.62
CA TYR A 24 -13.99 1.66 9.39
C TYR A 24 -13.26 0.59 8.53
N LYS A 25 -13.44 0.61 7.21
CA LYS A 25 -12.73 -0.26 6.26
C LYS A 25 -11.45 0.37 5.71
N ILE A 26 -11.21 1.64 6.02
CA ILE A 26 -10.01 2.34 5.59
C ILE A 26 -8.85 1.89 6.49
N PRO A 27 -7.70 1.46 5.93
CA PRO A 27 -6.56 1.05 6.72
C PRO A 27 -6.02 2.19 7.59
N GLN A 28 -5.63 1.90 8.82
CA GLN A 28 -5.03 2.90 9.73
C GLN A 28 -3.58 3.25 9.38
N LYS A 29 -2.86 2.34 8.72
CA LYS A 29 -1.47 2.52 8.30
C LYS A 29 -1.34 2.07 6.84
N ILE A 30 -0.70 2.89 6.02
CA ILE A 30 -0.40 2.61 4.61
C ILE A 30 1.11 2.83 4.42
N PHE A 31 1.77 1.86 3.79
CA PHE A 31 3.22 1.88 3.60
C PHE A 31 3.56 1.87 2.11
N TYR A 32 4.60 2.60 1.73
CA TYR A 32 5.22 2.44 0.42
C TYR A 32 6.18 1.26 0.46
N GLU A 33 6.01 0.36 -0.49
CA GLU A 33 6.92 -0.75 -0.71
C GLU A 33 7.43 -0.69 -2.14
N LYS A 34 8.75 -0.87 -2.33
CA LYS A 34 9.35 -0.85 -3.66
C LYS A 34 8.91 -2.07 -4.47
N GLU A 35 8.81 -3.22 -3.81
CA GLU A 35 8.37 -4.47 -4.41
C GLU A 35 7.68 -5.39 -3.39
N LEU A 36 6.60 -6.05 -3.79
CA LEU A 36 5.96 -7.05 -2.93
C LEU A 36 6.85 -8.29 -2.84
N PRO A 37 7.15 -8.81 -1.64
CA PRO A 37 7.94 -10.01 -1.48
C PRO A 37 7.17 -11.19 -2.09
N ARG A 38 7.83 -11.95 -2.95
CA ARG A 38 7.25 -13.11 -3.63
C ARG A 38 8.07 -14.36 -3.39
N SER A 39 7.41 -15.51 -3.47
CA SER A 39 8.07 -16.82 -3.57
C SER A 39 8.68 -17.01 -4.97
N GLU A 40 9.51 -18.02 -5.15
CA GLU A 40 10.01 -18.46 -6.47
C GLU A 40 8.89 -18.68 -7.51
N LEU A 41 7.72 -19.15 -7.07
CA LEU A 41 6.54 -19.34 -7.93
C LEU A 41 5.64 -18.10 -8.04
N GLY A 42 6.10 -16.93 -7.59
CA GLY A 42 5.42 -15.64 -7.71
C GLY A 42 4.33 -15.31 -6.69
N LYS A 43 4.01 -16.19 -5.73
CA LYS A 43 3.03 -15.93 -4.66
C LYS A 43 3.52 -14.83 -3.72
N VAL A 44 2.65 -13.87 -3.38
CA VAL A 44 2.99 -12.81 -2.40
C VAL A 44 3.15 -13.42 -1.00
N LEU A 45 4.31 -13.18 -0.39
CA LEU A 45 4.65 -13.65 0.94
C LEU A 45 4.19 -12.64 2.00
N ARG A 46 2.92 -12.74 2.40
CA ARG A 46 2.31 -11.84 3.39
C ARG A 46 3.02 -11.86 4.75
N SER A 47 3.56 -13.00 5.18
CA SER A 47 4.30 -13.10 6.44
C SER A 47 5.48 -12.14 6.51
N LYS A 48 6.27 -12.05 5.43
CA LYS A 48 7.40 -11.11 5.36
C LYS A 48 6.97 -9.65 5.47
N LEU A 49 5.80 -9.30 4.92
CA LEU A 49 5.24 -7.96 5.06
C LEU A 49 4.78 -7.72 6.50
N ILE A 50 4.09 -8.70 7.11
CA ILE A 50 3.68 -8.62 8.52
C ILE A 50 4.92 -8.43 9.39
N ASP A 51 5.92 -9.32 9.32
CA ASP A 51 7.13 -9.24 10.13
C ASP A 51 7.85 -7.89 9.97
N LYS A 52 7.91 -7.37 8.74
CA LYS A 52 8.54 -6.07 8.43
C LYS A 52 7.84 -4.88 9.10
N TYR A 53 6.51 -4.90 9.18
CA TYR A 53 5.71 -3.77 9.69
C TYR A 53 5.07 -4.04 11.07
N SER A 54 5.37 -5.19 11.70
CA SER A 54 4.84 -5.55 13.03
C SER A 54 5.51 -4.79 14.18
N LEU A 55 6.62 -4.10 13.92
CA LEU A 55 7.37 -3.33 14.92
C LEU A 55 7.04 -1.83 14.92
N ASP A 56 6.09 -1.41 14.07
CA ASP A 56 5.57 -0.04 13.99
C ASP A 56 4.36 0.22 14.88
#